data_AF-A0A2V8HXA8-F1
#
_entry.id   AF-A0A2V8HXA8-F1
#
_cell.length_a   1.000
_cell.length_b   1.000
_cell.length_c   1.000
_cell.angle_alpha   90.00
_cell.angle_beta   90.00
_cell.angle_gamma   90.00
#
_symmetry.space_group_name_H-M   'P 1'
#
loop_
_entity.id
_entity.type
_entity.pdbx_description
1 polymer ?
#
loop_
_entity_poly.entity_id
_entity_poly.type
_entity_poly.pdbx_seq_one_letter_code
_entity_poly.pdbx_strand_id
1 'polypeptide(L)'
;MSAVCAVALLVGTAAVAQENATLTLKSGEQITGQLVDLGGVGFTVRVNGQDRQIPQNDVAVINFTGGSIDWNNYNGNQQIVLRNGQTIDGQLYDIGGTTPLKLTIKTSSGDRELSSSEVARIILARPAVATTGAAVTQQAQVSTIGANGGTISVPSNQQWVATGLNVRKGDSLTITATGTVQLSGDADDTATPTGSTKGRYAQNAPLPAVLAGGLIGKIGNGKPFGIGSNATFSAPDTGQLFLGVNDDGMGDNQGAYQVTIQRTARR
;
A
#
# COMPACT_ATOMS: atom_id res chain seq x y z
N MET A 1 11.99 -14.17 -61.95
CA MET A 1 11.21 -13.73 -60.78
C MET A 1 11.56 -14.66 -59.63
N SER A 2 12.51 -14.28 -58.78
CA SER A 2 12.95 -15.09 -57.64
C SER A 2 12.33 -14.51 -56.38
N ALA A 3 11.45 -15.28 -55.74
CA ALA A 3 10.85 -14.91 -54.46
C ALA A 3 11.77 -15.36 -53.32
N VAL A 4 12.23 -14.41 -52.51
CA VAL A 4 12.97 -14.67 -51.27
C VAL A 4 11.95 -14.77 -50.14
N CYS A 5 11.79 -15.97 -49.58
CA CYS A 5 11.05 -16.18 -48.33
C CYS A 5 11.90 -15.68 -47.15
N ALA A 6 11.55 -14.52 -46.61
CA ALA A 6 12.08 -14.05 -45.34
C ALA A 6 11.40 -14.81 -44.20
N VAL A 7 12.12 -15.73 -43.57
CA VAL A 7 11.72 -16.34 -42.30
C VAL A 7 11.92 -15.29 -41.20
N ALA A 8 10.83 -14.74 -40.70
CA ALA A 8 10.85 -13.90 -39.50
C ALA A 8 11.15 -14.80 -38.29
N LEU A 9 12.41 -14.79 -37.84
CA LEU A 9 12.77 -15.28 -36.52
C LEU A 9 12.13 -14.36 -35.47
N LEU A 10 11.00 -14.79 -34.93
CA LEU A 10 10.43 -14.26 -33.69
C LEU A 10 11.43 -14.59 -32.56
N VAL A 11 12.35 -13.67 -32.29
CA VAL A 11 13.12 -13.68 -31.05
C VAL A 11 12.15 -13.32 -29.95
N GLY A 12 11.54 -14.33 -29.33
CA GLY A 12 10.79 -14.16 -28.10
C GLY A 12 11.77 -13.64 -27.05
N THR A 13 11.69 -12.36 -26.72
CA THR A 13 12.32 -11.85 -25.50
C THR A 13 11.62 -12.54 -24.35
N ALA A 14 12.28 -13.53 -23.74
CA ALA A 14 11.90 -13.99 -22.42
C ALA A 14 11.88 -12.75 -21.52
N ALA A 15 10.69 -12.32 -21.11
CA ALA A 15 10.57 -11.34 -20.05
C ALA A 15 11.27 -11.96 -18.85
N VAL A 16 12.45 -11.44 -18.49
CA VAL A 16 13.08 -11.79 -17.22
C VAL A 16 12.06 -11.50 -16.14
N ALA A 17 11.64 -12.53 -15.39
CA ALA A 17 10.75 -12.34 -14.26
C ALA A 17 11.52 -11.54 -13.21
N GLN A 18 11.39 -10.22 -13.29
CA GLN A 18 12.09 -9.31 -12.40
C GLN A 18 11.56 -9.53 -10.97
N GLU A 19 12.40 -10.04 -10.05
CA GLU A 19 12.07 -10.26 -8.63
C GLU A 19 11.82 -8.91 -7.95
N ASN A 20 10.59 -8.42 -8.10
CA ASN A 20 10.15 -7.15 -7.53
C ASN A 20 9.85 -7.32 -6.05
N ALA A 21 10.35 -6.40 -5.23
CA ALA A 21 10.05 -6.30 -3.83
C ALA A 21 9.70 -4.86 -3.45
N THR A 22 8.92 -4.71 -2.39
CA THR A 22 8.71 -3.44 -1.71
C THR A 22 9.50 -3.43 -0.42
N LEU A 23 10.45 -2.51 -0.29
CA LEU A 23 11.13 -2.23 0.96
C LEU A 23 10.34 -1.17 1.72
N THR A 24 9.97 -1.46 2.96
CA THR A 24 9.48 -0.45 3.90
C THR A 24 10.62 -0.05 4.82
N LEU A 25 10.94 1.24 4.86
CA LEU A 25 11.95 1.78 5.75
C LEU A 25 11.41 1.94 7.16
N LYS A 26 12.31 2.07 8.15
CA LYS A 26 11.94 2.37 9.55
C LYS A 26 11.22 3.72 9.68
N SER A 27 11.45 4.64 8.75
CA SER A 27 10.72 5.91 8.61
C SER A 27 9.27 5.73 8.11
N GLY A 28 8.94 4.58 7.52
CA GLY A 28 7.66 4.34 6.85
C GLY A 28 7.67 4.61 5.35
N GLU A 29 8.75 5.20 4.79
CA GLU A 29 8.93 5.32 3.34
C GLU A 29 8.90 3.93 2.68
N GLN A 30 8.29 3.84 1.51
CA GLN A 30 8.28 2.62 0.71
C GLN A 30 9.01 2.80 -0.61
N ILE A 31 9.83 1.82 -0.94
CA ILE A 31 10.62 1.77 -2.16
C ILE A 31 10.28 0.48 -2.87
N THR A 32 9.68 0.57 -4.06
CA THR A 32 9.36 -0.60 -4.88
C THR A 32 10.28 -0.64 -6.08
N GLY A 33 10.86 -1.82 -6.31
CA GLY A 33 11.75 -2.07 -7.43
C GLY A 33 12.24 -3.51 -7.42
N GLN A 34 13.20 -3.81 -8.29
CA GLN A 34 13.85 -5.12 -8.28
C GLN A 34 14.87 -5.17 -7.15
N LEU A 35 14.74 -6.13 -6.26
CA LEU A 35 15.79 -6.41 -5.29
C LEU A 35 16.94 -7.13 -6.01
N VAL A 36 18.16 -6.63 -5.86
CA VAL A 36 19.33 -7.13 -6.61
C VAL A 36 20.25 -7.91 -5.69
N ASP A 37 20.71 -7.29 -4.60
CA ASP A 37 21.65 -7.90 -3.67
C ASP A 37 21.50 -7.34 -2.24
N LEU A 38 22.24 -7.96 -1.32
CA LEU A 38 22.58 -7.43 -0.02
C LEU A 38 24.11 -7.36 0.05
N GLY A 39 24.66 -6.16 -0.18
CA GLY A 39 26.08 -5.89 0.00
C GLY A 39 26.42 -5.53 1.44
N GLY A 40 27.71 -5.39 1.76
CA GLY A 40 28.19 -5.03 3.11
C GLY A 40 27.72 -3.66 3.63
N VAL A 41 27.08 -2.87 2.78
CA VAL A 41 26.61 -1.50 3.04
C VAL A 41 25.08 -1.36 3.00
N GLY A 42 24.35 -2.41 2.59
CA GLY A 42 22.89 -2.38 2.49
C GLY A 42 22.31 -3.14 1.30
N PHE A 43 21.02 -2.93 1.05
CA PHE A 43 20.29 -3.54 -0.05
C PHE A 43 20.46 -2.73 -1.33
N THR A 44 20.75 -3.39 -2.44
CA THR A 44 20.66 -2.77 -3.77
C THR A 44 19.29 -3.04 -4.36
N VAL A 45 18.57 -1.96 -4.68
CA VAL A 45 17.26 -2.01 -5.33
C VAL A 45 17.32 -1.23 -6.63
N ARG A 46 16.96 -1.88 -7.74
CA ARG A 46 16.86 -1.23 -9.05
C ARG A 46 15.46 -0.64 -9.23
N VAL A 47 15.40 0.69 -9.33
CA VAL A 47 14.17 1.47 -9.53
C VAL A 47 14.28 2.20 -10.87
N ASN A 48 13.33 2.02 -11.77
CA ASN A 48 13.34 2.63 -13.11
C ASN A 48 14.66 2.39 -13.88
N GLY A 49 15.28 1.23 -13.70
CA GLY A 49 16.55 0.87 -14.34
C GLY A 49 17.80 1.46 -13.69
N GLN A 50 17.69 2.20 -12.58
CA GLN A 50 18.80 2.75 -11.82
C GLN A 50 18.96 2.04 -10.49
N ASP A 51 20.19 1.70 -10.11
CA ASP A 51 20.49 1.05 -8.83
C ASP A 51 20.49 2.09 -7.71
N ARG A 52 19.70 1.82 -6.66
CA ARG A 52 19.62 2.62 -5.44
C ARG A 52 20.07 1.73 -4.28
N GLN A 53 21.05 2.22 -3.52
CA GLN A 53 21.53 1.54 -2.33
C GLN A 53 20.79 2.04 -1.09
N ILE A 54 20.24 1.11 -0.31
CA ILE A 54 19.47 1.39 0.90
C ILE A 54 20.21 0.79 2.11
N PRO A 55 20.64 1.60 3.10
CA PRO A 55 21.33 1.08 4.27
C PRO A 55 20.52 -0.01 4.98
N GLN A 56 21.15 -1.12 5.35
CA GLN A 56 20.44 -2.24 5.99
C GLN A 56 19.73 -1.79 7.28
N ASN A 57 20.34 -0.89 8.04
CA ASN A 57 19.77 -0.36 9.28
C ASN A 57 18.51 0.49 9.06
N ASP A 58 18.28 1.01 7.86
CA ASP A 58 17.11 1.83 7.56
C ASP A 58 15.91 0.99 7.11
N VAL A 59 16.12 -0.28 6.73
CA VAL A 59 15.04 -1.16 6.27
C VAL A 59 14.36 -1.83 7.44
N ALA A 60 13.03 -1.79 7.45
CA ALA A 60 12.20 -2.49 8.41
C ALA A 60 11.64 -3.80 7.83
N VAL A 61 11.22 -3.77 6.55
CA VAL A 61 10.56 -4.91 5.90
C VAL A 61 10.98 -5.00 4.44
N ILE A 62 11.17 -6.21 3.93
CA ILE A 62 11.27 -6.54 2.50
C ILE A 62 10.07 -7.42 2.15
N ASN A 63 9.25 -6.99 1.21
CA ASN A 63 7.98 -7.64 0.90
C ASN A 63 7.98 -8.11 -0.57
N PHE A 64 8.00 -9.42 -0.79
CA PHE A 64 7.97 -10.05 -2.13
C PHE A 64 6.53 -10.32 -2.62
N THR A 65 5.57 -10.30 -1.70
CA THR A 65 4.14 -10.52 -1.99
C THR A 65 3.29 -9.51 -1.24
N GLY A 66 2.19 -9.05 -1.84
CA GLY A 66 1.23 -8.20 -1.14
C GLY A 66 0.65 -8.85 0.12
N GLY A 67 0.23 -8.03 1.08
CA GLY A 67 -0.43 -8.48 2.32
C GLY A 67 -0.05 -7.63 3.53
N SER A 68 -0.91 -7.59 4.55
CA SER A 68 -0.63 -6.86 5.80
C SER A 68 0.36 -7.61 6.70
N ILE A 69 1.03 -6.89 7.60
CA ILE A 69 1.83 -7.49 8.69
C ILE A 69 0.99 -7.47 9.96
N ASP A 70 0.83 -8.63 10.60
CA ASP A 70 0.33 -8.66 11.96
C ASP A 70 1.49 -8.44 12.94
N TRP A 71 1.68 -7.18 13.32
CA TRP A 71 2.75 -6.79 14.25
C TRP A 71 2.59 -7.35 15.66
N ASN A 72 1.44 -7.93 16.01
CA ASN A 72 1.27 -8.61 17.30
C ASN A 72 2.06 -9.92 17.37
N ASN A 73 2.35 -10.53 16.23
CA ASN A 73 3.14 -11.77 16.14
C ASN A 73 4.64 -11.50 15.96
N TYR A 74 5.04 -10.23 15.86
CA TYR A 74 6.44 -9.85 15.76
C TYR A 74 7.09 -9.88 17.15
N ASN A 75 8.06 -10.77 17.32
CA ASN A 75 8.72 -11.03 18.61
C ASN A 75 9.94 -10.14 18.88
N GLY A 76 10.25 -9.18 18.00
CA GLY A 76 11.42 -8.30 18.13
C GLY A 76 12.65 -8.80 17.37
N ASN A 77 12.73 -10.09 17.04
CA ASN A 77 13.80 -10.68 16.25
C ASN A 77 13.49 -10.60 14.76
N GLN A 78 14.51 -10.77 13.92
CA GLN A 78 14.28 -10.88 12.47
C GLN A 78 13.51 -12.15 12.14
N GLN A 79 12.47 -12.00 11.31
CA GLN A 79 11.58 -13.10 10.92
C GLN A 79 11.43 -13.17 9.40
N ILE A 80 11.42 -14.38 8.87
CA ILE A 80 11.15 -14.68 7.47
C ILE A 80 9.80 -15.37 7.40
N VAL A 81 8.85 -14.75 6.72
CA VAL A 81 7.52 -15.33 6.48
C VAL A 81 7.53 -15.96 5.11
N LEU A 82 7.27 -17.26 5.06
CA LEU A 82 7.13 -18.03 3.83
C LEU A 82 5.74 -17.88 3.24
N ARG A 83 5.60 -18.12 1.93
CA ARG A 83 4.32 -18.05 1.22
C ARG A 83 3.31 -19.11 1.67
N ASN A 84 3.77 -20.20 2.27
CA ASN A 84 2.91 -21.21 2.90
C ASN A 84 2.39 -20.80 4.29
N GLY A 85 2.76 -19.60 4.77
CA GLY A 85 2.37 -19.06 6.07
C GLY A 85 3.29 -19.43 7.23
N GLN A 86 4.31 -20.27 7.00
CA GLN A 86 5.31 -20.60 8.02
C GLN A 86 6.23 -19.41 8.30
N THR A 87 6.55 -19.18 9.56
CA THR A 87 7.53 -18.18 9.99
C THR A 87 8.81 -18.87 10.46
N ILE A 88 9.96 -18.31 10.07
CA ILE A 88 11.29 -18.73 10.51
C ILE A 88 11.94 -17.54 11.22
N ASP A 89 12.41 -17.73 12.45
CA ASP A 89 13.27 -16.77 13.12
C ASP A 89 14.72 -16.96 12.63
N GLY A 90 15.38 -15.88 12.22
CA GLY A 90 16.75 -15.93 11.73
C GLY A 90 17.23 -14.63 11.09
N GLN A 91 18.54 -14.42 11.06
CA GLN A 91 19.14 -13.25 10.45
C GLN A 91 19.35 -13.44 8.95
N LEU A 92 18.88 -12.48 8.14
CA LEU A 92 19.25 -12.42 6.73
C LEU A 92 20.72 -12.01 6.62
N TYR A 93 21.52 -12.89 6.04
CA TYR A 93 22.97 -12.73 5.94
C TYR A 93 23.42 -12.32 4.53
N ASP A 94 22.80 -12.90 3.50
CA ASP A 94 23.20 -12.67 2.11
C ASP A 94 21.99 -12.76 1.17
N ILE A 95 22.02 -11.99 0.09
CA ILE A 95 21.11 -12.09 -1.05
C ILE A 95 21.95 -12.16 -2.31
N GLY A 96 21.79 -13.24 -3.07
CA GLY A 96 22.45 -13.40 -4.36
C GLY A 96 21.58 -14.12 -5.37
N GLY A 97 22.19 -14.53 -6.49
CA GLY A 97 21.46 -15.09 -7.62
C GLY A 97 20.72 -14.01 -8.43
N THR A 98 19.97 -14.43 -9.44
CA THR A 98 19.35 -13.50 -10.41
C THR A 98 17.85 -13.64 -10.47
N THR A 99 17.30 -14.84 -10.61
CA THR A 99 15.86 -15.12 -10.54
C THR A 99 15.60 -16.63 -10.39
N PRO A 100 14.93 -17.08 -9.31
CA PRO A 100 14.64 -16.33 -8.09
C PRO A 100 15.94 -15.96 -7.37
N LEU A 101 15.92 -14.91 -6.55
CA LEU A 101 17.01 -14.61 -5.62
C LEU A 101 17.16 -15.76 -4.60
N LYS A 102 18.42 -16.05 -4.24
CA LYS A 102 18.80 -16.95 -3.15
C LYS A 102 19.07 -16.13 -1.89
N LEU A 103 18.41 -16.48 -0.81
CA LEU A 103 18.46 -15.80 0.48
C LEU A 103 19.15 -16.70 1.51
N THR A 104 20.25 -16.25 2.08
CA THR A 104 20.95 -16.99 3.14
C THR A 104 20.50 -16.48 4.50
N ILE A 105 19.87 -17.35 5.29
CA ILE A 105 19.33 -17.06 6.61
C ILE A 105 20.12 -17.81 7.68
N LYS A 106 20.73 -17.09 8.62
CA LYS A 106 21.38 -17.66 9.81
C LYS A 106 20.33 -17.93 10.88
N THR A 107 20.08 -19.19 11.18
CA THR A 107 19.17 -19.60 12.26
C THR A 107 19.95 -20.17 13.44
N SER A 108 19.29 -20.33 14.59
CA SER A 108 19.88 -21.03 15.74
C SER A 108 20.25 -22.49 15.46
N SER A 109 19.59 -23.12 14.48
CA SER A 109 19.85 -24.50 14.03
C SER A 109 20.89 -24.61 12.91
N GLY A 110 21.47 -23.49 12.48
CA GLY A 110 22.41 -23.41 11.36
C GLY A 110 21.90 -22.55 10.19
N ASP A 111 22.69 -22.47 9.14
CA ASP A 111 22.37 -21.67 7.97
C ASP A 111 21.30 -22.36 7.11
N ARG A 112 20.36 -21.58 6.59
CA ARG A 112 19.30 -22.01 5.68
C ARG A 112 19.37 -21.18 4.40
N GLU A 113 19.32 -21.83 3.26
CA GLU A 113 19.12 -21.17 1.98
C GLU A 113 17.65 -21.25 1.58
N LEU A 114 17.05 -20.11 1.24
CA LEU A 114 15.67 -20.00 0.78
C LEU A 114 15.61 -19.34 -0.60
N SER A 115 14.65 -19.74 -1.41
CA SER A 115 14.31 -19.02 -2.64
C SER A 115 13.38 -17.86 -2.34
N SER A 116 13.59 -16.70 -2.95
CA SER A 116 12.66 -15.56 -2.91
C SER A 116 11.25 -15.93 -3.42
N SER A 117 11.13 -16.93 -4.28
CA SER A 117 9.82 -17.49 -4.68
C SER A 117 9.07 -18.21 -3.56
N GLU A 118 9.76 -18.65 -2.50
CA GLU A 118 9.17 -19.30 -1.31
C GLU A 118 8.90 -18.29 -0.20
N VAL A 119 9.55 -17.12 -0.25
CA VAL A 119 9.45 -16.08 0.75
C VAL A 119 8.32 -15.12 0.39
N ALA A 120 7.44 -14.87 1.35
CA ALA A 120 6.43 -13.82 1.26
C ALA A 120 7.02 -12.47 1.70
N ARG A 121 7.81 -12.50 2.78
CA ARG A 121 8.32 -11.31 3.45
C ARG A 121 9.53 -11.61 4.34
N ILE A 122 10.38 -10.61 4.52
CA ILE A 122 11.41 -10.56 5.57
C ILE A 122 11.15 -9.34 6.45
N ILE A 123 11.02 -9.55 7.75
CA ILE A 123 10.78 -8.51 8.76
C ILE A 123 12.07 -8.34 9.57
N LEU A 124 12.75 -7.20 9.38
CA LEU A 124 14.02 -6.88 10.05
C LEU A 124 13.82 -6.09 11.33
N ALA A 125 12.81 -5.21 11.32
CA ALA A 125 12.46 -4.37 12.44
C ALA A 125 11.01 -3.91 12.34
N ARG A 126 10.46 -3.48 13.47
CA ARG A 126 9.21 -2.72 13.52
C ARG A 126 9.51 -1.25 13.18
N PRO A 127 8.87 -0.64 12.15
CA PRO A 127 9.03 0.78 11.83
C PRO A 127 8.64 1.68 13.02
N ALA A 128 9.25 2.85 13.18
CA ALA A 128 9.04 3.73 14.32
C ALA A 128 7.60 4.26 14.43
N VAL A 129 6.84 4.29 13.33
CA VAL A 129 5.41 4.64 13.32
C VAL A 129 4.53 3.55 13.96
N ALA A 130 5.11 2.40 14.33
CA ALA A 130 4.37 1.32 14.96
C ALA A 130 4.41 1.37 16.50
N THR A 131 4.92 2.42 17.16
CA THR A 131 4.78 2.62 18.61
C THR A 131 3.71 3.66 18.94
N THR A 132 2.45 3.25 18.95
CA THR A 132 1.45 3.64 19.95
C THR A 132 0.44 2.51 20.08
N GLY A 133 0.73 1.59 20.99
CA GLY A 133 -0.15 0.50 21.38
C GLY A 133 -0.57 0.65 22.82
N ALA A 134 -1.61 1.45 23.06
CA ALA A 134 -2.56 1.23 24.15
C ALA A 134 -3.95 1.17 23.49
N ALA A 135 -4.26 -0.05 23.04
CA ALA A 135 -5.52 -0.60 22.55
C ALA A 135 -6.67 0.37 22.22
N VAL A 136 -6.84 0.70 20.93
CA VAL A 136 -8.05 0.42 20.14
C VAL A 136 -7.62 0.10 18.69
N THR A 137 -8.32 -0.86 18.10
CA THR A 137 -8.16 -1.60 16.84
C THR A 137 -7.93 -0.83 15.51
N GLN A 138 -7.14 -1.46 14.63
CA GLN A 138 -7.13 -1.45 13.14
C GLN A 138 -6.38 -0.35 12.33
N GLN A 139 -5.37 -0.84 11.59
CA GLN A 139 -5.06 -0.69 10.14
C GLN A 139 -4.76 0.69 9.53
N ALA A 140 -3.56 0.80 8.92
CA ALA A 140 -3.25 1.76 7.84
C ALA A 140 -2.08 1.35 6.90
N GLN A 141 -2.37 0.55 5.87
CA GLN A 141 -1.56 0.47 4.64
C GLN A 141 -2.50 0.23 3.44
N VAL A 142 -2.28 0.98 2.36
CA VAL A 142 -3.03 0.97 1.10
C VAL A 142 -2.90 -0.42 0.45
N SER A 143 -3.86 -1.30 0.77
CA SER A 143 -4.14 -2.48 -0.03
C SER A 143 -4.98 -2.03 -1.21
N THR A 144 -4.66 -2.43 -2.43
CA THR A 144 -5.73 -2.52 -3.42
C THR A 144 -6.75 -3.47 -2.84
N ILE A 145 -7.94 -2.91 -2.66
CA ILE A 145 -9.04 -3.57 -1.98
C ILE A 145 -9.39 -4.81 -2.79
N GLY A 146 -9.47 -5.98 -2.14
CA GLY A 146 -9.86 -7.23 -2.80
C GLY A 146 -11.23 -7.08 -3.45
N ALA A 147 -11.62 -8.01 -4.33
CA ALA A 147 -12.85 -7.88 -5.10
C ALA A 147 -14.07 -7.51 -4.23
N ASN A 148 -14.15 -7.97 -2.97
CA ASN A 148 -15.28 -7.71 -2.08
C ASN A 148 -15.04 -6.62 -1.03
N GLY A 149 -13.92 -5.90 -1.04
CA GLY A 149 -13.60 -4.99 0.05
C GLY A 149 -12.22 -5.20 0.67
N GLY A 150 -11.92 -4.39 1.68
CA GLY A 150 -10.58 -4.18 2.21
C GLY A 150 -10.40 -2.77 2.75
N THR A 151 -9.21 -2.52 3.30
CA THR A 151 -8.89 -1.27 3.99
C THR A 151 -7.84 -0.50 3.20
N ILE A 152 -8.03 0.82 3.12
CA ILE A 152 -7.16 1.73 2.37
C ILE A 152 -6.87 3.00 3.18
N SER A 153 -5.69 3.57 2.97
CA SER A 153 -5.34 4.90 3.47
C SER A 153 -5.71 5.97 2.45
N VAL A 154 -6.39 7.01 2.90
CA VAL A 154 -6.76 8.18 2.10
C VAL A 154 -6.00 9.39 2.64
N PRO A 155 -4.78 9.67 2.14
CA PRO A 155 -4.04 10.86 2.54
C PRO A 155 -4.77 12.15 2.12
N SER A 156 -4.72 13.17 2.98
CA SER A 156 -5.33 14.48 2.71
C SER A 156 -4.57 15.33 1.71
N ASN A 157 -3.33 14.97 1.40
CA ASN A 157 -2.48 15.66 0.42
C ASN A 157 -2.67 15.18 -1.03
N GLN A 158 -3.70 14.36 -1.28
CA GLN A 158 -4.08 13.89 -2.61
C GLN A 158 -5.58 14.11 -2.82
N GLN A 159 -5.96 14.64 -3.99
CA GLN A 159 -7.36 14.90 -4.29
C GLN A 159 -8.19 13.61 -4.39
N TRP A 160 -7.64 12.58 -5.04
CA TRP A 160 -8.32 11.30 -5.28
C TRP A 160 -7.33 10.13 -5.19
N VAL A 161 -7.71 9.12 -4.42
CA VAL A 161 -6.98 7.88 -4.23
C VAL A 161 -7.75 6.76 -4.89
N ALA A 162 -7.11 6.07 -5.84
CA ALA A 162 -7.69 4.91 -6.51
C ALA A 162 -7.72 3.71 -5.54
N THR A 163 -8.91 3.16 -5.26
CA THR A 163 -9.03 2.04 -4.31
C THR A 163 -8.65 0.68 -4.88
N GLY A 164 -8.59 0.58 -6.22
CA GLY A 164 -8.51 -0.71 -6.92
C GLY A 164 -9.85 -1.48 -6.99
N LEU A 165 -10.86 -1.08 -6.21
CA LEU A 165 -12.17 -1.74 -6.20
C LEU A 165 -13.00 -1.32 -7.41
N ASN A 166 -13.27 -2.27 -8.30
CA ASN A 166 -14.25 -2.11 -9.37
C ASN A 166 -15.64 -2.50 -8.87
N VAL A 167 -16.61 -1.61 -9.04
CA VAL A 167 -18.00 -1.79 -8.65
C VAL A 167 -18.90 -1.74 -9.87
N ARG A 168 -20.04 -2.42 -9.79
CA ARG A 168 -21.11 -2.32 -10.77
C ARG A 168 -22.25 -1.50 -10.18
N LYS A 169 -22.95 -0.76 -11.02
CA LYS A 169 -24.17 -0.06 -10.63
C LYS A 169 -25.13 -1.01 -9.91
N GLY A 170 -25.53 -0.66 -8.69
CA GLY A 170 -26.39 -1.45 -7.82
C GLY A 170 -25.66 -2.38 -6.84
N ASP A 171 -24.34 -2.53 -6.91
CA ASP A 171 -23.59 -3.20 -5.82
C ASP A 171 -23.78 -2.43 -4.51
N SER A 172 -23.95 -3.14 -3.39
CA SER A 172 -24.04 -2.50 -2.08
C SER A 172 -22.64 -2.26 -1.51
N LEU A 173 -22.33 -1.01 -1.16
CA LEU A 173 -21.10 -0.61 -0.52
C LEU A 173 -21.39 -0.20 0.92
N THR A 174 -20.63 -0.78 1.86
CA THR A 174 -20.54 -0.32 3.24
C THR A 174 -19.15 0.21 3.47
N ILE A 175 -19.05 1.47 3.88
CA ILE A 175 -17.79 2.16 4.10
C ILE A 175 -17.77 2.67 5.54
N THR A 176 -16.69 2.39 6.26
CA THR A 176 -16.38 3.00 7.55
C THR A 176 -15.04 3.70 7.49
N ALA A 177 -14.92 4.83 8.16
CA ALA A 177 -13.71 5.63 8.14
C ALA A 177 -13.37 6.19 9.51
N THR A 178 -12.08 6.22 9.82
CA THR A 178 -11.51 6.80 11.03
C THR A 178 -10.26 7.61 10.69
N GLY A 179 -9.71 8.32 11.68
CA GLY A 179 -8.51 9.14 11.53
C GLY A 179 -8.79 10.64 11.57
N THR A 180 -7.72 11.41 11.49
CA THR A 180 -7.74 12.87 11.55
C THR A 180 -6.78 13.40 10.51
N VAL A 181 -7.18 14.49 9.86
CA VAL A 181 -6.34 15.25 8.94
C VAL A 181 -6.24 16.69 9.43
N GLN A 182 -5.15 17.35 9.05
CA GLN A 182 -4.97 18.78 9.16
C GLN A 182 -5.06 19.35 7.74
N LEU A 183 -5.84 20.41 7.58
CA LEU A 183 -6.24 20.96 6.27
C LEU A 183 -5.50 22.25 5.90
N SER A 184 -4.56 22.70 6.74
CA SER A 184 -3.70 23.84 6.44
C SER A 184 -2.47 23.83 7.34
N GLY A 185 -1.61 24.85 7.24
CA GLY A 185 -0.51 25.06 8.19
C GLY A 185 -0.93 25.28 9.66
N ASP A 186 -2.20 25.59 9.94
CA ASP A 186 -2.72 25.72 11.30
C ASP A 186 -3.01 24.35 11.92
N ALA A 187 -2.35 24.03 13.04
CA ALA A 187 -2.52 22.76 13.76
C ALA A 187 -3.95 22.55 14.28
N ASP A 188 -4.73 23.61 14.45
CA ASP A 188 -6.12 23.53 14.89
C ASP A 188 -7.13 23.39 13.73
N ASP A 189 -6.71 23.52 12.47
CA ASP A 189 -7.56 23.31 11.30
C ASP A 189 -7.66 21.81 10.96
N THR A 190 -8.31 21.08 11.86
CA THR A 190 -8.43 19.63 11.81
C THR A 190 -9.80 19.16 11.33
N ALA A 191 -9.83 17.97 10.74
CA ALA A 191 -11.07 17.32 10.32
C ALA A 191 -11.06 15.81 10.60
N THR A 192 -12.23 15.30 10.95
CA THR A 192 -12.53 13.86 10.96
C THR A 192 -13.19 13.47 9.62
N PRO A 193 -13.43 12.18 9.32
CA PRO A 193 -14.15 11.80 8.11
C PRO A 193 -15.52 12.48 7.93
N THR A 194 -16.15 12.95 9.00
CA THR A 194 -17.41 13.72 8.95
C THR A 194 -17.20 15.19 8.55
N GLY A 195 -15.96 15.68 8.58
CA GLY A 195 -15.55 17.03 8.23
C GLY A 195 -14.86 17.78 9.35
N SER A 196 -14.65 19.07 9.10
CA SER A 196 -13.96 20.03 9.96
C SER A 196 -14.53 20.03 11.37
N THR A 197 -13.65 19.96 12.37
CA THR A 197 -14.01 20.03 13.78
C THR A 197 -14.54 21.40 14.20
N LYS A 198 -14.25 22.43 13.39
CA LYS A 198 -14.72 23.81 13.57
C LYS A 198 -15.90 24.18 12.67
N GLY A 199 -16.42 23.22 11.88
CA GLY A 199 -17.56 23.47 10.98
C GLY A 199 -17.23 24.28 9.73
N ARG A 200 -15.95 24.31 9.31
CA ARG A 200 -15.51 25.00 8.08
C ARG A 200 -16.05 24.31 6.83
N TYR A 201 -16.44 25.10 5.84
CA TYR A 201 -16.69 24.66 4.46
C TYR A 201 -15.57 25.17 3.54
N ALA A 202 -15.35 24.47 2.42
CA ALA A 202 -14.39 24.85 1.39
C ALA A 202 -15.14 25.07 0.06
N GLN A 203 -15.21 26.33 -0.40
CA GLN A 203 -16.13 26.71 -1.48
C GLN A 203 -15.74 26.13 -2.84
N ASN A 204 -14.44 25.87 -3.06
CA ASN A 204 -13.93 25.31 -4.31
C ASN A 204 -13.64 23.80 -4.21
N ALA A 205 -14.01 23.16 -3.10
CA ALA A 205 -13.78 21.74 -2.91
C ALA A 205 -14.73 20.91 -3.81
N PRO A 206 -14.45 19.61 -4.04
CA PRO A 206 -15.30 18.78 -4.88
C PRO A 206 -16.76 18.72 -4.45
N LEU A 207 -17.05 18.90 -3.15
CA LEU A 207 -18.41 19.04 -2.61
C LEU A 207 -18.50 20.27 -1.68
N PRO A 208 -18.80 21.47 -2.23
CA PRO A 208 -18.83 22.71 -1.45
C PRO A 208 -19.92 22.75 -0.35
N ALA A 209 -20.97 21.94 -0.50
CA ALA A 209 -22.06 21.81 0.47
C ALA A 209 -21.74 20.79 1.59
N VAL A 210 -20.57 20.16 1.55
CA VAL A 210 -20.07 19.26 2.60
C VAL A 210 -18.95 19.99 3.34
N LEU A 211 -18.83 19.74 4.64
CA LEU A 211 -17.76 20.31 5.45
C LEU A 211 -16.39 20.00 4.85
N ALA A 212 -15.47 20.95 4.99
CA ALA A 212 -14.07 20.76 4.61
C ALA A 212 -13.48 19.57 5.36
N GLY A 213 -12.60 18.82 4.72
CA GLY A 213 -12.03 17.59 5.27
C GLY A 213 -12.94 16.37 5.25
N GLY A 214 -14.24 16.49 4.94
CA GLY A 214 -15.13 15.33 4.91
C GLY A 214 -14.65 14.26 3.93
N LEU A 215 -14.77 12.98 4.29
CA LEU A 215 -14.47 11.88 3.38
C LEU A 215 -15.52 11.84 2.26
N ILE A 216 -15.03 11.84 1.02
CA ILE A 216 -15.83 11.83 -0.20
C ILE A 216 -15.39 10.68 -1.11
N GLY A 217 -16.28 10.29 -2.02
CA GLY A 217 -16.02 9.27 -3.02
C GLY A 217 -16.53 9.64 -4.40
N LYS A 218 -15.99 8.99 -5.43
CA LYS A 218 -16.56 8.98 -6.78
C LYS A 218 -16.31 7.64 -7.46
N ILE A 219 -17.16 7.27 -8.42
CA ILE A 219 -17.01 6.05 -9.22
C ILE A 219 -16.64 6.44 -10.64
N GLY A 220 -15.46 6.01 -11.12
CA GLY A 220 -14.92 6.40 -12.42
C GLY A 220 -14.85 7.93 -12.58
N ASN A 221 -15.56 8.43 -13.59
CA ASN A 221 -15.73 9.86 -13.90
C ASN A 221 -17.09 10.41 -13.44
N GLY A 222 -17.83 9.68 -12.62
CA GLY A 222 -19.11 10.10 -12.07
C GLY A 222 -19.00 11.26 -11.07
N LYS A 223 -20.15 11.79 -10.65
CA LYS A 223 -20.22 12.89 -9.69
C LYS A 223 -19.70 12.45 -8.30
N PRO A 224 -18.94 13.29 -7.59
CA PRO A 224 -18.58 13.04 -6.20
C PRO A 224 -19.81 12.95 -5.29
N PHE A 225 -19.67 12.19 -4.19
CA PHE A 225 -20.67 12.06 -3.13
C PHE A 225 -19.99 12.04 -1.75
N GLY A 226 -20.71 12.49 -0.72
CA GLY A 226 -20.25 12.45 0.67
C GLY A 226 -20.38 11.06 1.26
N ILE A 227 -19.39 10.65 2.06
CA ILE A 227 -19.36 9.35 2.76
C ILE A 227 -19.42 9.55 4.27
N GLY A 228 -18.62 10.46 4.82
CA GLY A 228 -18.53 10.61 6.28
C GLY A 228 -17.76 9.47 6.95
N SER A 229 -17.98 9.28 8.26
CA SER A 229 -17.36 8.21 9.05
C SER A 229 -18.00 6.82 8.86
N ASN A 230 -19.25 6.77 8.41
CA ASN A 230 -19.96 5.53 8.12
C ASN A 230 -21.06 5.79 7.08
N ALA A 231 -21.08 4.99 6.00
CA ALA A 231 -22.17 4.99 5.05
C ALA A 231 -22.40 3.60 4.45
N THR A 232 -23.67 3.28 4.20
CA THR A 232 -24.07 2.17 3.33
C THR A 232 -24.94 2.69 2.21
N PHE A 233 -24.58 2.38 0.96
CA PHE A 233 -25.30 2.83 -0.22
C PHE A 233 -25.14 1.88 -1.40
N SER A 234 -26.06 1.96 -2.36
CA SER A 234 -25.92 1.26 -3.64
C SER A 234 -25.05 2.10 -4.58
N ALA A 235 -24.06 1.47 -5.22
CA ALA A 235 -23.18 2.11 -6.19
C ALA A 235 -24.03 2.77 -7.31
N PRO A 236 -23.98 4.12 -7.47
CA PRO A 236 -24.81 4.81 -8.45
C PRO A 236 -24.40 4.50 -9.90
N ASP A 237 -23.14 4.11 -10.11
CA ASP A 237 -22.51 3.88 -11.41
C ASP A 237 -21.60 2.64 -11.39
N THR A 238 -21.15 2.23 -12.57
CA THR A 238 -20.16 1.17 -12.77
C THR A 238 -18.78 1.78 -13.01
N GLY A 239 -17.76 1.26 -12.34
CA GLY A 239 -16.38 1.69 -12.53
C GLY A 239 -15.51 1.50 -11.29
N GLN A 240 -14.31 2.06 -11.32
CA GLN A 240 -13.40 2.03 -10.17
C GLN A 240 -13.85 3.05 -9.12
N LEU A 241 -13.86 2.65 -7.85
CA LEU A 241 -14.09 3.55 -6.72
C LEU A 241 -12.82 4.36 -6.40
N PHE A 242 -12.98 5.66 -6.25
CA PHE A 242 -11.95 6.60 -5.77
C PHE A 242 -12.45 7.24 -4.48
N LEU A 243 -11.53 7.53 -3.56
CA LEU A 243 -11.81 8.22 -2.30
C LEU A 243 -10.95 9.48 -2.19
N GLY A 244 -11.42 10.48 -1.45
CA GLY A 244 -10.68 11.73 -1.26
C GLY A 244 -11.12 12.48 -0.01
N VAL A 245 -10.34 13.48 0.36
CA VAL A 245 -10.66 14.44 1.42
C VAL A 245 -11.26 15.68 0.75
N ASN A 246 -12.40 16.16 1.26
CA ASN A 246 -13.12 17.30 0.69
C ASN A 246 -12.42 18.62 1.02
N ASP A 247 -11.47 19.03 0.20
CA ASP A 247 -10.74 20.29 0.37
C ASP A 247 -10.45 20.94 -0.98
N ASP A 248 -10.10 22.22 -0.96
CA ASP A 248 -9.73 23.00 -2.16
C ASP A 248 -8.23 23.30 -2.29
N GLY A 249 -7.44 23.00 -1.26
CA GLY A 249 -5.97 22.96 -1.29
C GLY A 249 -5.47 21.70 -0.59
N MET A 250 -4.43 21.04 -1.14
CA MET A 250 -3.89 19.79 -0.57
C MET A 250 -2.39 19.86 -0.25
N GLY A 251 -1.71 20.94 -0.63
CA GLY A 251 -0.25 21.03 -0.57
C GLY A 251 0.32 21.14 0.84
N ASP A 252 -0.46 21.69 1.76
CA ASP A 252 -0.16 21.89 3.18
C ASP A 252 -0.94 20.93 4.09
N ASN A 253 -1.71 20.01 3.50
CA ASN A 253 -2.50 19.04 4.24
C ASN A 253 -1.62 17.95 4.82
N GLN A 254 -1.94 17.55 6.06
CA GLN A 254 -1.25 16.50 6.78
C GLN A 254 -2.24 15.45 7.29
N GLY A 255 -1.74 14.25 7.55
CA GLY A 255 -2.55 13.12 8.03
C GLY A 255 -3.29 12.37 6.92
N ALA A 256 -4.10 11.40 7.34
CA ALA A 256 -4.84 10.54 6.44
C ALA A 256 -6.05 9.93 7.16
N TYR A 257 -7.05 9.51 6.39
CA TYR A 257 -8.11 8.64 6.88
C TYR A 257 -7.81 7.19 6.60
N GLN A 258 -8.31 6.34 7.49
CA GLN A 258 -8.36 4.91 7.32
C GLN A 258 -9.76 4.45 7.00
N VAL A 259 -9.92 3.90 5.80
CA VAL A 259 -11.22 3.60 5.22
C VAL A 259 -11.32 2.12 4.96
N THR A 260 -12.30 1.48 5.60
CA THR A 260 -12.66 0.09 5.36
C THR A 260 -13.87 0.05 4.44
N ILE A 261 -13.77 -0.72 3.36
CA ILE A 261 -14.81 -0.87 2.35
C ILE A 261 -15.25 -2.32 2.31
N GLN A 262 -16.55 -2.55 2.25
CA GLN A 262 -17.17 -3.85 2.00
C GLN A 262 -18.12 -3.72 0.83
N ARG A 263 -17.95 -4.56 -0.19
CA ARG A 263 -18.80 -4.64 -1.37
C ARG A 263 -19.57 -5.96 -1.35
N THR A 264 -20.89 -5.87 -1.38
CA THR A 264 -21.77 -6.99 -1.70
C THR A 264 -22.27 -6.83 -3.13
N ALA A 265 -21.98 -7.82 -3.98
CA ALA A 265 -22.43 -7.80 -5.37
C ALA A 265 -23.97 -7.80 -5.44
N ARG A 266 -24.51 -7.05 -6.41
CA ARG A 266 -25.95 -7.14 -6.72
C ARG A 266 -26.32 -8.57 -7.13
N ARG A 267 -27.49 -9.03 -6.68
CA ARG A 267 -28.07 -10.30 -7.13
C ARG A 267 -28.56 -10.19 -8.58
#